data_AF-A0A1W9HDQ5-F1
#
_entry.id   AF-A0A1W9HDQ5-F1
#
_cell.length_a   1.000
_cell.length_b   1.000
_cell.length_c   1.000
_cell.angle_alpha   90.00
_cell.angle_beta   90.00
_cell.angle_gamma   90.00
#
_symmetry.space_group_name_H-M   'P 1'
#
loop_
_entity.id
_entity.type
_entity.pdbx_description
1 polymer ?
#
loop_
_entity_poly.entity_id
_entity_poly.type
_entity_poly.pdbx_seq_one_letter_code
_entity_poly.pdbx_strand_id
1 'polypeptide(L)'
;MARFLFKEFITFHPSFKLFLATNHLPQVNVNDPAIWRRIRTIPFNRVFAAHEQDRELAEKLKAEQAGILAWIVRGAANWYRDGLAVPAAVANANAEYRWEMDSVGQFVEECCEPRPEGTVAFSGLYMRYKDYCSFSAREPVNASVFGRALSAKGYHGKKQGGVAYRSGLALRGISLEVAA
;
A
#
# COMPACT_ATOMS: atom_id res chain seq x y z
N MET A 1 -13.45 -18.79 13.11
CA MET A 1 -14.30 -19.85 12.52
C MET A 1 -13.74 -20.22 11.17
N ALA A 2 -13.55 -21.50 10.91
CA ALA A 2 -13.36 -22.04 9.56
C ALA A 2 -14.43 -23.11 9.33
N ARG A 3 -14.57 -23.57 8.09
CA ARG A 3 -15.35 -24.78 7.79
C ARG A 3 -14.50 -25.70 6.94
N PHE A 4 -14.67 -26.99 7.15
CA PHE A 4 -14.26 -27.96 6.14
C PHE A 4 -15.17 -27.83 4.91
N LEU A 5 -14.67 -28.26 3.75
CA LEU A 5 -15.44 -28.20 2.51
C LEU A 5 -16.75 -29.00 2.69
N PHE A 6 -17.90 -28.32 2.53
CA PHE A 6 -19.27 -28.86 2.73
C PHE A 6 -19.55 -29.53 4.09
N LYS A 7 -18.85 -29.10 5.15
CA LYS A 7 -18.90 -29.70 6.48
C LYS A 7 -19.13 -28.65 7.58
N GLU A 8 -19.16 -29.12 8.83
CA GLU A 8 -19.37 -28.33 10.02
C GLU A 8 -18.34 -27.22 10.22
N PHE A 9 -18.75 -26.19 10.96
CA PHE A 9 -17.88 -25.10 11.36
C PHE A 9 -17.01 -25.53 12.55
N ILE A 10 -15.74 -25.12 12.50
CA ILE A 10 -14.79 -25.27 13.59
C ILE A 10 -14.31 -23.91 14.08
N THR A 11 -14.02 -23.85 15.37
CA THR A 11 -13.32 -22.72 16.00
C THR A 11 -11.90 -23.16 16.30
N PHE A 12 -10.93 -22.31 15.96
CA PHE A 12 -9.52 -22.53 16.27
C PHE A 12 -8.90 -21.19 16.68
N HIS A 13 -7.87 -21.26 17.52
CA HIS A 13 -7.02 -20.14 17.85
C HIS A 13 -5.92 -20.05 16.79
N PRO A 14 -5.82 -18.95 16.01
CA PRO A 14 -4.78 -18.82 15.00
C PRO A 14 -3.39 -18.84 15.66
N SER A 15 -2.62 -19.90 15.40
CA SER A 15 -1.24 -20.08 15.88
C SER A 15 -0.19 -19.87 14.79
N PHE A 16 -0.61 -19.41 13.61
CA PHE A 16 0.25 -19.23 12.44
C PHE A 16 0.56 -17.76 12.17
N LYS A 17 1.65 -17.54 11.43
CA LYS A 17 1.96 -16.26 10.80
C LYS A 17 1.78 -16.41 9.29
N LEU A 18 1.10 -15.46 8.66
CA LEU A 18 0.97 -15.42 7.20
C LEU A 18 2.24 -14.85 6.57
N PHE A 19 2.85 -15.62 5.67
CA PHE A 19 3.89 -15.17 4.77
C PHE A 19 3.39 -15.30 3.33
N LEU A 20 3.53 -14.24 2.55
CA LEU A 20 3.21 -14.22 1.13
C LEU A 20 4.48 -13.86 0.36
N ALA A 21 4.97 -14.80 -0.44
CA ALA A 21 6.06 -14.57 -1.37
C ALA A 21 5.45 -14.30 -2.75
N THR A 22 5.70 -13.11 -3.30
CA THR A 22 5.13 -12.67 -4.58
C THR A 22 6.07 -11.69 -5.27
N ASN A 23 6.06 -11.71 -6.61
CA ASN A 23 6.77 -10.71 -7.42
C ASN A 23 5.94 -9.42 -7.58
N HIS A 24 4.63 -9.50 -7.38
CA HIS A 24 3.72 -8.35 -7.46
C HIS A 24 2.89 -8.28 -6.17
N LEU A 25 2.96 -7.14 -5.50
CA LEU A 25 2.25 -6.96 -4.24
C LEU A 25 0.73 -6.95 -4.48
N PRO A 26 -0.07 -7.55 -3.57
CA PRO A 26 -1.51 -7.63 -3.75
C PRO A 26 -2.17 -6.24 -3.73
N GLN A 27 -3.37 -6.11 -4.29
CA GLN A 27 -4.13 -4.88 -4.18
C GLN A 27 -4.70 -4.73 -2.76
N VAL A 28 -4.41 -3.62 -2.08
CA VAL A 28 -4.89 -3.34 -0.72
C VAL A 28 -5.53 -1.97 -0.68
N ASN A 29 -6.69 -1.87 -0.03
CA ASN A 29 -7.35 -0.59 0.16
C ASN A 29 -6.48 0.34 1.02
N VAL A 30 -6.04 1.47 0.44
CA VAL A 30 -5.22 2.48 1.14
C VAL A 30 -5.89 3.03 2.42
N ASN A 31 -7.23 3.01 2.47
CA ASN A 31 -8.04 3.51 3.57
C ASN A 31 -8.37 2.44 4.63
N ASP A 32 -7.63 1.32 4.67
CA ASP A 32 -7.73 0.31 5.73
C ASP A 32 -6.49 0.35 6.66
N PRO A 33 -6.45 1.24 7.67
CA PRO A 33 -5.35 1.31 8.62
C PRO A 33 -5.09 -0.01 9.35
N ALA A 34 -6.12 -0.85 9.50
CA ALA A 34 -6.01 -2.09 10.24
C ALA A 34 -5.17 -3.11 9.44
N ILE A 35 -5.35 -3.17 8.12
CA ILE A 35 -4.49 -3.98 7.24
C ILE A 35 -3.07 -3.39 7.19
N TRP A 36 -2.91 -2.09 6.95
CA TRP A 36 -1.59 -1.45 6.82
C TRP A 36 -0.75 -1.56 8.09
N ARG A 37 -1.37 -1.55 9.29
CA ARG A 37 -0.65 -1.77 10.55
C ARG A 37 -0.02 -3.17 10.63
N ARG A 38 -0.57 -4.16 9.91
CA ARG A 38 -0.17 -5.58 9.98
C ARG A 38 0.78 -6.01 8.85
N ILE A 39 0.72 -5.35 7.69
CA ILE A 39 1.59 -5.66 6.55
C ILE A 39 3.05 -5.29 6.87
N ARG A 40 3.98 -6.17 6.48
CA ARG A 40 5.43 -5.95 6.50
C ARG A 40 6.00 -6.47 5.18
N THR A 41 6.31 -5.56 4.27
CA THR A 41 6.94 -5.85 2.99
C THR A 41 8.44 -6.05 3.22
N ILE A 42 8.92 -7.27 3.00
CA ILE A 42 10.34 -7.60 3.10
C ILE A 42 10.88 -7.67 1.67
N PRO A 43 11.64 -6.65 1.23
CA PRO A 43 12.12 -6.60 -0.15
C PRO A 43 13.31 -7.56 -0.35
N PHE A 44 13.23 -8.40 -1.38
CA PHE A 44 14.32 -9.29 -1.82
C PHE A 44 14.97 -8.67 -3.08
N ASN A 45 15.78 -7.63 -2.87
CA ASN A 45 16.29 -6.80 -3.97
C ASN A 45 17.56 -7.35 -4.66
N ARG A 46 18.16 -8.43 -4.15
CA ARG A 46 19.38 -9.01 -4.72
C ARG A 46 19.04 -10.01 -5.81
N VAL A 47 19.47 -9.70 -7.03
CA VAL A 47 19.45 -10.62 -8.17
C VAL A 47 20.84 -11.24 -8.33
N PHE A 48 20.95 -12.56 -8.30
CA PHE A 48 22.22 -13.29 -8.40
C PHE A 48 22.53 -13.64 -9.87
N ALA A 49 23.73 -13.27 -10.35
CA ALA A 49 24.19 -13.66 -11.67
C ALA A 49 24.44 -15.17 -11.74
N ALA A 50 24.47 -15.75 -12.94
CA ALA A 50 24.57 -17.20 -13.13
C ALA A 50 25.78 -17.84 -12.42
N HIS A 51 26.91 -17.13 -12.33
CA HIS A 51 28.13 -17.60 -11.65
C HIS A 51 28.10 -17.43 -10.13
N GLU A 52 27.16 -16.65 -9.59
CA GLU A 52 26.96 -16.43 -8.15
C GLU A 52 25.93 -17.41 -7.56
N GLN A 53 25.17 -18.11 -8.41
CA GLN A 53 24.08 -18.98 -7.99
C GLN A 53 24.63 -20.30 -7.43
N ASP A 54 24.41 -20.51 -6.13
CA ASP A 54 24.73 -21.77 -5.46
C ASP A 54 23.58 -22.78 -5.62
N ARG A 55 23.79 -23.78 -6.48
CA ARG A 55 22.80 -24.84 -6.74
C ARG A 55 22.63 -25.82 -5.57
N GLU A 56 23.57 -25.84 -4.63
CA GLU A 56 23.57 -26.73 -3.47
C GLU A 56 23.13 -25.99 -2.18
N LEU A 57 22.68 -24.73 -2.29
CA LEU A 57 22.34 -23.88 -1.15
C LEU A 57 21.36 -24.55 -0.18
N ALA A 58 20.36 -25.26 -0.70
CA ALA A 58 19.36 -25.94 0.13
C ALA A 58 19.99 -27.01 1.03
N GLU A 59 20.91 -27.82 0.50
CA GLU A 59 21.59 -28.87 1.28
C GLU A 59 22.58 -28.29 2.28
N LYS A 60 23.30 -27.21 1.92
CA LYS A 60 24.17 -26.48 2.85
C LYS A 60 23.39 -25.89 4.02
N LEU A 61 22.24 -25.24 3.75
CA LEU A 61 21.37 -24.70 4.80
C LEU A 61 20.80 -25.82 5.70
N LYS A 62 20.48 -26.97 5.12
CA LYS A 62 19.98 -28.13 5.87
C LYS A 62 21.05 -28.73 6.78
N ALA A 63 22.30 -28.81 6.32
CA ALA A 63 23.43 -29.24 7.14
C ALA A 63 23.64 -28.31 8.36
N GLU A 64 23.40 -27.01 8.19
CA GLU A 64 23.52 -25.98 9.24
C GLU A 64 22.24 -25.77 10.08
N GLN A 65 21.22 -26.61 9.94
CA GLN A 65 19.89 -26.40 10.54
C GLN A 65 19.93 -26.14 12.06
N ALA A 66 20.84 -26.80 12.79
CA ALA A 66 20.98 -26.63 14.23
C ALA A 66 21.49 -25.23 14.59
N GLY A 67 22.45 -24.70 13.83
CA GLY A 67 22.98 -23.35 13.98
C GLY A 67 21.95 -22.29 13.62
N ILE A 68 21.20 -22.50 12.53
CA ILE A 68 20.09 -21.63 12.12
C ILE A 68 19.02 -21.57 13.21
N LEU A 69 18.61 -22.72 13.76
CA LEU A 69 17.63 -22.77 14.85
C LEU A 69 18.14 -22.03 16.10
N ALA A 70 19.40 -22.25 16.50
CA ALA A 70 20.00 -21.54 17.61
C ALA A 70 20.07 -20.02 17.39
N TRP A 71 20.31 -19.57 16.15
CA TRP A 71 20.23 -18.15 15.78
C TRP A 71 18.80 -17.60 15.89
N ILE A 72 17.80 -18.34 15.38
CA ILE A 72 16.37 -17.96 15.50
C ILE A 72 15.95 -17.84 16.97
N VAL A 73 16.31 -18.80 17.82
CA VAL A 73 15.95 -18.80 19.26
C VAL A 73 16.55 -17.59 19.97
N ARG A 74 17.82 -17.27 19.70
CA ARG A 74 18.46 -16.04 20.24
C ARG A 74 17.77 -14.78 19.76
N GLY A 75 17.40 -14.73 18.48
CA GLY A 75 16.62 -13.63 17.89
C GLY A 75 15.26 -13.47 18.58
N ALA A 76 14.57 -14.57 18.84
CA ALA A 76 13.29 -14.57 19.55
C ALA A 76 13.45 -14.04 20.99
N ALA A 77 14.48 -14.48 21.73
CA ALA A 77 14.75 -13.98 23.08
C ALA A 77 14.99 -12.45 23.09
N ASN A 78 15.77 -11.93 22.13
CA ASN A 78 15.96 -10.49 21.98
C ASN A 78 14.65 -9.76 21.66
N TRP A 79 13.84 -10.31 20.75
CA TRP A 79 12.53 -9.75 20.43
C TRP A 79 11.61 -9.71 21.66
N TYR A 80 11.50 -10.79 22.44
CA TYR A 80 10.65 -10.79 23.63
C TYR A 80 11.09 -9.77 24.68
N ARG A 81 12.39 -9.47 24.77
CA ARG A 81 12.94 -8.49 25.69
C ARG A 81 12.73 -7.05 25.21
N ASP A 82 13.07 -6.76 23.96
CA ASP A 82 13.23 -5.38 23.46
C ASP A 82 12.10 -4.93 22.51
N GLY A 83 11.25 -5.86 22.07
CA GLY A 83 10.28 -5.64 21.00
C GLY A 83 10.87 -5.82 19.59
N LEU A 84 10.00 -5.88 18.58
CA LEU A 84 10.41 -6.04 17.18
C LEU A 84 10.51 -4.67 16.53
N ALA A 85 11.73 -4.14 16.43
CA ALA A 85 11.99 -2.94 15.67
C ALA A 85 11.78 -3.21 14.17
N VAL A 86 11.14 -2.27 13.46
CA VAL A 86 10.96 -2.35 12.01
C VAL A 86 12.19 -1.72 11.34
N PRO A 87 12.98 -2.47 10.55
CA PRO A 87 14.12 -1.90 9.83
C PRO A 87 13.68 -0.84 8.81
N ALA A 88 14.54 0.13 8.54
CA ALA A 88 14.26 1.20 7.57
C ALA A 88 13.89 0.66 6.18
N ALA A 89 14.56 -0.41 5.71
CA ALA A 89 14.23 -1.05 4.43
C ALA A 89 12.78 -1.57 4.37
N VAL A 90 12.27 -2.15 5.47
CA VAL A 90 10.88 -2.64 5.56
C VAL A 90 9.91 -1.48 5.70
N ALA A 91 10.27 -0.45 6.48
CA ALA A 91 9.44 0.75 6.63
C ALA A 91 9.26 1.49 5.29
N ASN A 92 10.35 1.66 4.55
CA ASN A 92 10.35 2.30 3.23
C ASN A 92 9.55 1.47 2.21
N ALA A 93 9.78 0.16 2.13
CA ALA A 93 9.03 -0.71 1.23
C ALA A 93 7.52 -0.74 1.55
N ASN A 94 7.15 -0.65 2.83
CA ASN A 94 5.76 -0.50 3.23
C ASN A 94 5.16 0.86 2.81
N ALA A 95 5.93 1.94 2.94
CA ALA A 95 5.49 3.28 2.56
C ALA A 95 5.29 3.39 1.04
N GLU A 96 6.24 2.88 0.26
CA GLU A 96 6.17 2.80 -1.19
C GLU A 96 4.98 1.96 -1.65
N TYR A 97 4.81 0.76 -1.08
CA TYR A 97 3.65 -0.08 -1.38
C TYR A 97 2.32 0.64 -1.07
N ARG A 98 2.23 1.33 0.06
CA ARG A 98 1.03 2.12 0.39
C ARG A 98 0.81 3.27 -0.58
N TRP A 99 1.88 3.92 -1.02
CA TRP A 99 1.84 5.00 -1.99
C TRP A 99 1.33 4.50 -3.34
N GLU A 100 1.86 3.39 -3.85
CA GLU A 100 1.43 2.76 -5.11
C GLU A 100 -0.07 2.45 -5.14
N MET A 101 -0.63 2.04 -3.99
CA MET A 101 -2.05 1.74 -3.82
C MET A 101 -2.94 3.00 -3.68
N ASP A 102 -2.36 4.19 -3.49
CA ASP A 102 -3.07 5.45 -3.26
C ASP A 102 -3.28 6.27 -4.54
N SER A 103 -4.11 5.77 -5.46
CA SER A 103 -4.39 6.47 -6.72
C SER A 103 -4.98 7.88 -6.52
N VAL A 104 -5.70 8.11 -5.42
CA VAL A 104 -6.24 9.43 -5.09
C VAL A 104 -5.14 10.37 -4.58
N GLY A 105 -4.20 9.86 -3.79
CA GLY A 105 -3.02 10.62 -3.35
C GLY A 105 -2.16 11.08 -4.51
N GLN A 106 -1.84 10.15 -5.42
CA GLN A 106 -1.06 10.45 -6.62
C GLN A 106 -1.77 11.47 -7.52
N PHE A 107 -3.08 11.31 -7.74
CA PHE A 107 -3.88 12.30 -8.45
C PHE A 107 -3.82 13.70 -7.82
N VAL A 108 -3.94 13.79 -6.49
CA VAL A 108 -3.88 15.07 -5.78
C VAL A 108 -2.51 15.72 -5.94
N GLU A 109 -1.43 14.94 -5.87
CA GLU A 109 -0.07 15.45 -6.02
C GLU A 109 0.21 15.97 -7.44
N GLU A 110 -0.22 15.21 -8.46
CA GLU A 110 0.12 15.50 -9.85
C GLU A 110 -0.84 16.51 -10.51
N CYS A 111 -2.14 16.38 -10.25
CA CYS A 111 -3.18 17.13 -10.95
C CYS A 111 -3.77 18.28 -10.13
N CYS A 112 -3.44 18.38 -8.84
CA CYS A 112 -3.98 19.42 -7.96
C CYS A 112 -2.86 20.27 -7.35
N GLU A 113 -3.25 21.45 -6.88
CA GLU A 113 -2.41 22.35 -6.10
C GLU A 113 -3.13 22.70 -4.79
N PRO A 114 -2.43 22.75 -3.64
CA PRO A 114 -2.98 23.27 -2.41
C PRO A 114 -3.41 24.73 -2.60
N ARG A 115 -4.66 25.04 -2.32
CA ARG A 115 -5.20 26.39 -2.39
C ARG A 115 -6.17 26.59 -1.22
N PRO A 116 -5.73 27.18 -0.09
CA PRO A 116 -6.54 27.26 1.12
C PRO A 116 -7.93 27.88 0.90
N GLU A 117 -7.98 28.98 0.14
CA GLU A 117 -9.23 29.67 -0.24
C GLU A 117 -9.90 29.06 -1.49
N GLY A 118 -9.27 28.04 -2.07
CA GLY A 118 -9.73 27.38 -3.28
C GLY A 118 -10.91 26.48 -3.01
N THR A 119 -11.90 26.53 -3.91
CA THR A 119 -12.99 25.56 -3.96
C THR A 119 -13.15 25.02 -5.36
N VAL A 120 -13.27 23.71 -5.49
CA VAL A 120 -13.50 23.02 -6.76
C VAL A 120 -14.77 22.19 -6.69
N ALA A 121 -15.55 22.19 -7.77
CA ALA A 121 -16.73 21.34 -7.87
C ALA A 121 -16.30 19.86 -7.84
N PHE A 122 -16.93 19.07 -6.98
CA PHE A 122 -16.60 17.65 -6.82
C PHE A 122 -16.77 16.86 -8.12
N SER A 123 -17.79 17.19 -8.92
CA SER A 123 -18.02 16.57 -10.23
C SER A 123 -16.87 16.79 -11.19
N GLY A 124 -16.37 18.03 -11.30
CA GLY A 124 -15.21 18.36 -12.14
C GLY A 124 -13.93 17.68 -11.65
N LEU A 125 -13.72 17.65 -10.34
CA LEU A 125 -12.58 16.97 -9.73
C LEU A 125 -12.60 15.47 -9.99
N TYR A 126 -13.76 14.82 -9.82
CA TYR A 126 -13.92 13.39 -10.08
C TYR A 126 -13.80 13.04 -11.56
N MET A 127 -14.31 13.90 -12.46
CA MET A 127 -14.10 13.73 -13.90
C MET A 127 -12.62 13.75 -14.24
N ARG A 128 -11.89 14.76 -13.76
CA ARG A 128 -10.45 14.88 -13.97
C ARG A 128 -9.66 13.71 -13.38
N TYR A 129 -10.10 13.17 -12.24
CA TYR A 129 -9.53 11.96 -11.65
C TYR A 129 -9.72 10.72 -12.53
N LYS A 130 -10.91 10.53 -13.13
CA LYS A 130 -11.13 9.42 -14.06
C LYS A 130 -10.24 9.52 -15.30
N ASP A 131 -10.04 10.73 -15.82
CA ASP A 131 -9.15 10.97 -16.95
C ASP A 131 -7.70 10.64 -16.59
N TYR A 132 -7.24 11.06 -15.41
CA TYR A 132 -5.94 10.70 -14.85
C TYR A 132 -5.77 9.18 -14.75
N CYS A 133 -6.73 8.48 -14.14
CA CYS A 133 -6.70 7.02 -14.02
C CYS A 133 -6.62 6.32 -15.39
N SER A 134 -7.38 6.80 -16.38
CA SER A 134 -7.35 6.27 -17.74
C SER A 134 -5.97 6.44 -18.38
N PHE A 135 -5.33 7.60 -18.22
CA PHE A 135 -3.97 7.85 -18.73
C PHE A 135 -2.89 7.02 -18.02
N SER A 136 -3.06 6.79 -16.71
CA SER A 136 -2.13 6.00 -15.88
C SER A 136 -2.41 4.48 -15.92
N ALA A 137 -3.31 3.99 -16.80
CA ALA A 137 -3.73 2.59 -16.89
C ALA A 137 -4.22 2.00 -15.54
N ARG A 138 -4.94 2.80 -14.76
CA ARG A 138 -5.53 2.41 -13.46
C ARG A 138 -7.04 2.47 -13.50
N GLU A 139 -7.68 1.58 -12.75
CA GLU A 139 -9.12 1.64 -12.56
C GLU A 139 -9.47 2.72 -11.50
N PRO A 140 -10.33 3.70 -11.83
CA PRO A 140 -10.74 4.70 -10.85
C PRO A 140 -11.59 4.08 -9.74
N VAL A 141 -11.35 4.50 -8.49
CA VAL A 141 -12.28 4.17 -7.41
C VAL A 141 -13.61 4.91 -7.62
N ASN A 142 -14.70 4.37 -7.08
CA ASN A 142 -16.00 5.04 -7.17
C ASN A 142 -16.02 6.40 -6.44
N ALA A 143 -16.98 7.25 -6.79
CA ALA A 143 -17.09 8.62 -6.26
C ALA A 143 -17.17 8.69 -4.73
N SER A 144 -17.82 7.72 -4.06
CA SER A 144 -17.91 7.68 -2.60
C SER A 144 -16.54 7.43 -1.95
N VAL A 145 -15.78 6.46 -2.49
CA VAL A 145 -14.42 6.16 -2.04
C VAL A 145 -13.48 7.33 -2.33
N PHE A 146 -13.56 7.91 -3.53
CA PHE A 146 -12.79 9.09 -3.91
C PHE A 146 -13.04 10.26 -2.94
N GLY A 147 -14.30 10.57 -2.66
CA GLY A 147 -14.67 11.62 -1.74
C GLY A 147 -14.21 11.38 -0.30
N ARG A 148 -14.18 10.13 0.17
CA ARG A 148 -13.67 9.78 1.50
C ARG A 148 -12.15 9.91 1.57
N ALA A 149 -11.45 9.45 0.53
CA ALA A 149 -10.00 9.57 0.43
C ALA A 149 -9.56 11.05 0.42
N LEU A 150 -10.27 11.92 -0.30
CA LEU A 150 -10.03 13.37 -0.26
C LEU A 150 -10.22 13.94 1.15
N SER A 151 -11.31 13.59 1.84
CA SER A 151 -11.54 14.04 3.22
C SER A 151 -10.44 13.56 4.18
N ALA A 152 -9.97 12.31 4.03
CA ALA A 152 -8.88 11.76 4.84
C ALA A 152 -7.54 12.49 4.62
N LYS A 153 -7.39 13.16 3.47
CA LYS A 153 -6.23 14.00 3.12
C LYS A 153 -6.42 15.48 3.47
N GLY A 154 -7.50 15.84 4.17
CA GLY A 154 -7.79 17.22 4.61
C GLY A 154 -8.65 18.04 3.64
N TYR A 155 -9.06 17.47 2.50
CA TYR A 155 -9.90 18.16 1.51
C TYR A 155 -11.37 17.89 1.76
N HIS A 156 -11.93 18.60 2.74
CA HIS A 156 -13.31 18.42 3.18
C HIS A 156 -14.34 18.90 2.14
N GLY A 157 -15.52 18.28 2.18
CA GLY A 157 -16.62 18.57 1.26
C GLY A 157 -17.63 19.53 1.87
N LYS A 158 -18.18 20.44 1.06
CA LYS A 158 -19.33 21.29 1.40
C LYS A 158 -20.38 21.24 0.31
N LYS A 159 -21.67 21.42 0.64
CA LYS A 159 -22.74 21.60 -0.34
C LYS A 159 -23.16 23.06 -0.38
N GLN A 160 -23.30 23.62 -1.58
CA GLN A 160 -23.79 24.97 -1.80
C GLN A 160 -24.64 24.99 -3.08
N GLY A 161 -25.89 25.46 -2.98
CA GLY A 161 -26.80 25.50 -4.13
C GLY A 161 -27.03 24.16 -4.81
N GLY A 162 -27.05 23.05 -4.04
CA GLY A 162 -27.22 21.70 -4.58
C GLY A 162 -25.94 21.07 -5.19
N VAL A 163 -24.86 21.84 -5.33
CA VAL A 163 -23.58 21.36 -5.87
C VAL A 163 -22.64 21.01 -4.72
N ALA A 164 -21.97 19.86 -4.84
CA ALA A 164 -20.93 19.44 -3.90
C ALA A 164 -19.57 20.02 -4.32
N TYR A 165 -18.87 20.63 -3.38
CA TYR A 165 -17.55 21.23 -3.56
C TYR A 165 -16.52 20.61 -2.60
N ARG A 166 -15.25 20.72 -2.96
CA ARG A 166 -14.09 20.44 -2.11
C ARG A 166 -13.32 21.72 -1.85
N SER A 167 -12.90 21.95 -0.62
CA SER A 167 -12.10 23.10 -0.19
C SER A 167 -10.62 22.75 -0.02
N GLY A 168 -9.75 23.75 -0.14
CA GLY A 168 -8.32 23.61 0.15
C GLY A 168 -7.46 23.14 -1.03
N LEU A 169 -8.06 22.96 -2.21
CA LEU A 169 -7.34 22.61 -3.43
C LEU A 169 -7.94 23.27 -4.67
N ALA A 170 -7.12 23.38 -5.71
CA ALA A 170 -7.54 23.65 -7.09
C ALA A 170 -6.94 22.61 -8.04
N LEU A 171 -7.55 22.46 -9.22
CA LEU A 171 -6.94 21.69 -10.31
C LEU A 171 -5.80 22.51 -10.92
N ARG A 172 -4.66 21.88 -11.20
CA ARG A 172 -3.58 22.53 -11.97
C ARG A 172 -4.08 22.82 -13.38
N GLY A 173 -3.74 24.01 -13.90
CA GLY A 173 -3.97 24.35 -15.30
C GLY A 173 -3.17 23.42 -16.22
N ILE A 174 -3.71 23.09 -17.39
CA ILE A 174 -2.96 22.34 -18.40
C ILE A 174 -1.98 23.31 -19.05
N SER A 175 -0.72 23.32 -18.61
CA SER A 175 0.37 23.95 -19.36
C SER A 175 0.76 23.00 -20.50
N LEU A 176 0.21 23.22 -21.69
CA LEU A 176 0.79 22.67 -22.92
C LEU A 176 2.01 23.53 -23.26
N GLU A 177 3.17 23.18 -22.72
CA GLU A 177 4.42 23.61 -23.36
C GLU A 177 4.54 22.81 -24.66
N VAL A 178 4.08 23.42 -25.76
CA VAL A 178 4.39 22.98 -27.10
C VAL A 178 5.87 23.28 -27.31
N ALA A 179 6.71 22.25 -27.21
CA ALA A 179 8.09 22.33 -27.67
C ALA A 179 8.07 22.61 -29.18
N ALA A 180 8.46 23.82 -29.56
CA ALA A 180 8.75 24.23 -30.93
C ALA A 180 10.25 24.03 -31.23
#